data_AF-A0A1R0X2R0-F1
#
_entry.id   AF-A0A1R0X2R0-F1
#
_cell.length_a   1.000
_cell.length_b   1.000
_cell.length_c   1.000
_cell.angle_alpha   90.00
_cell.angle_beta   90.00
_cell.angle_gamma   90.00
#
_symmetry.space_group_name_H-M   'P 1'
#
loop_
_entity.id
_entity.type
_entity.pdbx_description
1 polymer ?
#
loop_
_entity_poly.entity_id
_entity_poly.type
_entity_poly.pdbx_seq_one_letter_code
_entity_poly.pdbx_strand_id
1 'polypeptide(L)'
;MQTPQSYVIESIRNFDGTAHEREGTEKGQRVEILRCGVGAPMLVCYRDDGNKILRTSPIVSIGGTWKYPGGLVVTTKNTVYTFGKGAE
;
A
#
# COMPACT_ATOMS: atom_id res chain seq x y z
N MET A 1 -8.08 7.03 -18.91
CA MET A 1 -6.96 6.54 -18.08
C MET A 1 -7.11 7.18 -16.71
N GLN A 2 -7.27 6.39 -15.66
CA GLN A 2 -7.37 6.90 -14.29
C GLN A 2 -5.98 7.35 -13.85
N THR A 3 -5.84 8.60 -13.41
CA THR A 3 -4.55 9.13 -12.93
C THR A 3 -4.06 8.28 -11.75
N PRO A 4 -2.80 7.78 -11.76
CA PRO A 4 -2.24 7.08 -10.61
C PRO A 4 -2.30 7.99 -9.38
N GLN A 5 -2.88 7.51 -8.29
CA GLN A 5 -2.91 8.26 -7.03
C GLN A 5 -1.62 7.96 -6.25
N SER A 6 -0.97 9.04 -5.81
CA SER A 6 0.23 8.97 -4.98
C SER A 6 -0.13 8.83 -3.50
N TYR A 7 0.56 7.92 -2.83
CA TYR A 7 0.39 7.61 -1.42
C TYR A 7 1.72 7.58 -0.69
N VAL A 8 1.66 7.60 0.63
CA VAL A 8 2.78 7.30 1.52
C VAL A 8 2.48 5.99 2.24
N ILE A 9 3.45 5.10 2.36
CA ILE A 9 3.29 3.88 3.16
C ILE A 9 3.32 4.26 4.64
N GLU A 10 2.20 4.08 5.33
CA GLU A 10 2.08 4.42 6.75
C GLU A 10 2.35 3.23 7.67
N SER A 11 2.00 2.02 7.22
CA SER A 11 2.30 0.78 7.94
C SER A 11 2.20 -0.43 7.02
N ILE A 12 2.97 -1.48 7.32
CA ILE A 12 2.87 -2.80 6.68
C ILE A 12 2.82 -3.87 7.77
N ARG A 13 1.67 -4.50 7.97
CA ARG A 13 1.45 -5.46 9.06
C ARG A 13 1.17 -6.85 8.53
N ASN A 14 1.58 -7.88 9.27
CA ASN A 14 1.07 -9.23 9.08
C ASN A 14 -0.39 -9.30 9.56
N PHE A 15 -1.08 -10.38 9.22
CA PHE A 15 -2.47 -10.57 9.65
C PHE A 15 -2.66 -10.68 11.16
N ASP A 16 -1.64 -11.13 11.88
CA ASP A 16 -1.62 -11.18 13.34
C ASP A 16 -1.38 -9.79 13.99
N GLY A 17 -1.23 -8.74 13.18
CA GLY A 17 -0.99 -7.37 13.62
C GLY A 17 0.48 -7.03 13.89
N THR A 18 1.40 -8.00 13.79
CA THR A 18 2.84 -7.74 13.93
C THR A 18 3.38 -6.93 12.74
N ALA A 19 4.49 -6.22 12.95
CA ALA A 19 5.17 -5.52 11.86
C ALA A 19 5.67 -6.53 10.82
N HIS A 20 5.40 -6.27 9.55
CA HIS A 20 6.00 -7.04 8.47
C HIS A 20 7.49 -6.69 8.36
N GLU A 21 8.33 -7.61 7.88
CA GLU A 21 9.78 -7.39 7.65
C GLU A 21 10.11 -6.14 6.81
N ARG A 22 9.15 -5.67 6.01
CA ARG A 22 9.27 -4.50 5.12
C ARG A 22 8.93 -3.19 5.80
N GLU A 23 8.24 -3.22 6.95
CA GLU A 23 7.81 -1.98 7.59
C GLU A 23 8.99 -1.10 7.99
N GLY A 24 10.13 -1.70 8.38
CA GLY A 24 11.32 -0.95 8.76
C GLY A 24 11.98 -0.18 7.61
N THR A 25 11.85 -0.65 6.37
CA THR A 25 12.52 -0.06 5.19
C THR A 25 11.58 0.74 4.29
N GLU A 26 10.31 0.33 4.21
CA GLU A 26 9.35 0.88 3.25
C GLU A 26 8.41 1.93 3.85
N LYS A 27 8.29 2.00 5.18
CA LYS A 27 7.45 3.00 5.83
C LYS A 27 7.98 4.41 5.53
N GLY A 28 7.07 5.31 5.16
CA GLY A 28 7.36 6.69 4.79
C GLY A 28 7.70 6.89 3.31
N GLN A 29 7.89 5.81 2.54
CA GLN A 29 8.16 5.95 1.11
C GLN A 29 6.93 6.39 0.34
N ARG A 30 7.15 7.25 -0.67
CA ARG A 30 6.13 7.66 -1.63
C ARG A 30 5.96 6.58 -2.69
N VAL A 31 4.71 6.23 -2.94
CA VAL A 31 4.34 5.17 -3.87
C VAL A 31 3.18 5.55 -4.76
N GLU A 32 3.10 4.92 -5.92
CA GLU A 32 1.90 4.91 -6.75
C GLU A 32 1.28 3.53 -6.81
N ILE A 33 -0.03 3.46 -6.63
CA ILE A 33 -0.78 2.22 -6.76
C ILE A 33 -1.24 2.08 -8.21
N LEU A 34 -0.53 1.23 -8.96
CA LEU A 34 -0.78 1.00 -10.39
C LEU A 34 -1.96 0.05 -10.63
N ARG A 35 -2.22 -0.85 -9.66
CA ARG A 35 -3.35 -1.78 -9.70
C ARG A 35 -3.82 -2.08 -8.29
N CYS A 36 -5.11 -1.88 -8.02
CA CYS A 36 -5.75 -2.20 -6.76
C CYS A 36 -7.14 -2.78 -7.02
N GLY A 37 -7.28 -4.10 -6.93
CA GLY A 37 -8.55 -4.78 -7.12
C GLY A 37 -8.59 -6.12 -6.41
N VAL A 38 -9.70 -6.41 -5.73
CA VAL A 38 -9.92 -7.65 -5.00
C VAL A 38 -9.76 -8.86 -5.94
N GLY A 39 -9.12 -9.92 -5.44
CA GLY A 39 -8.85 -11.14 -6.21
C GLY A 39 -7.59 -11.09 -7.07
N ALA A 40 -6.97 -9.92 -7.25
CA ALA A 40 -5.71 -9.77 -7.97
C ALA A 40 -4.59 -9.25 -7.07
N PRO A 41 -3.31 -9.51 -7.41
CA PRO A 41 -2.17 -8.82 -6.79
C PRO A 41 -2.29 -7.30 -6.89
N MET A 42 -1.94 -6.60 -5.81
CA MET A 42 -1.67 -5.17 -5.86
C MET A 42 -0.33 -4.94 -6.56
N LEU A 43 -0.25 -3.89 -7.39
CA LEU A 43 1.00 -3.39 -7.96
C LEU A 43 1.29 -2.01 -7.41
N VAL A 44 2.45 -1.87 -6.77
CA VAL A 44 2.92 -0.65 -6.13
C VAL A 44 4.24 -0.23 -6.76
N CYS A 45 4.36 1.02 -7.17
CA CYS A 45 5.59 1.61 -7.68
C CYS A 45 6.21 2.52 -6.61
N TYR A 46 7.44 2.22 -6.18
CA TYR A 46 8.18 3.05 -5.23
C TYR A 46 8.85 4.21 -5.95
N ARG A 47 8.36 5.43 -5.71
CA ARG A 47 8.86 6.63 -6.39
C ARG A 47 10.28 6.97 -5.94
N ASP A 48 10.55 6.79 -4.64
CA ASP A 48 11.82 7.17 -4.03
C ASP A 48 12.95 6.16 -4.32
N ASP A 49 12.60 4.93 -4.69
CA ASP A 49 13.56 3.84 -4.98
C ASP A 49 13.64 3.53 -6.49
N GLY A 50 13.73 4.58 -7.31
CA GLY A 50 13.96 4.45 -8.76
C GLY A 50 12.83 3.79 -9.54
N ASN A 51 11.58 3.92 -9.07
CA ASN A 51 10.40 3.26 -9.67
C ASN A 51 10.43 1.72 -9.61
N LYS A 52 11.03 1.14 -8.56
CA LYS A 52 10.90 -0.30 -8.31
C LYS A 52 9.43 -0.69 -8.14
N ILE A 53 9.06 -1.85 -8.68
CA ILE A 53 7.68 -2.37 -8.61
C ILE A 53 7.61 -3.50 -7.59
N LEU A 54 6.73 -3.35 -6.59
CA LEU A 54 6.28 -4.45 -5.76
C LEU A 54 4.99 -5.05 -6.32
N ARG A 55 4.97 -6.38 -6.35
CA ARG A 55 3.79 -7.19 -6.57
C ARG A 55 3.45 -7.95 -5.29
N THR A 56 2.24 -7.77 -4.78
CA THR A 56 1.79 -8.42 -3.54
C THR A 56 1.11 -9.76 -3.79
N SER A 57 0.75 -10.45 -2.72
CA SER A 57 -0.29 -11.49 -2.75
C SER A 57 -1.63 -10.93 -3.22
N PRO A 58 -2.59 -11.78 -3.66
CA PRO A 58 -3.93 -11.33 -4.02
C PRO A 58 -4.60 -10.54 -2.89
N ILE A 59 -5.29 -9.46 -3.27
CA ILE A 59 -6.07 -8.61 -2.37
C ILE A 59 -7.35 -9.34 -1.95
N VAL A 60 -7.64 -9.31 -0.65
CA VAL A 60 -8.85 -9.87 -0.02
C VAL A 60 -9.87 -8.75 0.22
N SER A 61 -9.43 -7.58 0.65
CA SER A 61 -10.32 -6.42 0.87
C SER A 61 -9.60 -5.10 0.70
N ILE A 62 -10.38 -4.06 0.39
CA ILE A 62 -9.92 -2.67 0.22
C ILE A 62 -10.90 -1.80 1.00
N GLY A 63 -10.38 -0.87 1.81
CA GLY A 63 -11.20 0.05 2.59
C GLY A 63 -10.51 1.38 2.85
N GLY A 64 -11.27 2.36 3.34
CA GLY A 64 -10.69 3.60 3.85
C GLY A 64 -10.18 3.45 5.28
N THR A 65 -9.43 4.44 5.74
CA THR A 65 -9.03 4.57 7.15
C THR A 65 -9.34 5.96 7.67
N TRP A 66 -9.83 6.04 8.90
CA TRP A 66 -10.07 7.32 9.58
C TRP A 66 -8.77 7.97 10.07
N LYS A 67 -7.71 7.17 10.24
CA LYS A 67 -6.40 7.64 10.72
C LYS A 67 -5.71 8.58 9.72
N TYR A 68 -5.98 8.38 8.43
CA TYR A 68 -5.43 9.18 7.33
C TYR A 68 -6.58 9.58 6.40
N PRO A 69 -7.08 10.83 6.45
CA PRO A 69 -8.15 11.28 5.56
C PRO A 69 -7.79 11.07 4.08
N GLY A 70 -8.64 10.33 3.35
CA GLY A 70 -8.35 9.93 1.97
C GLY A 70 -7.30 8.82 1.82
N GLY A 71 -6.87 8.22 2.92
CA GLY A 71 -5.99 7.07 2.96
C GLY A 71 -6.70 5.76 2.65
N LEU A 72 -5.90 4.75 2.32
CA LEU A 72 -6.34 3.45 1.82
C LEU A 72 -5.77 2.34 2.71
N VAL A 73 -6.59 1.35 3.05
CA VAL A 73 -6.16 0.10 3.66
C VAL A 73 -6.39 -1.02 2.66
N VAL A 74 -5.31 -1.74 2.33
CA VAL A 74 -5.35 -2.89 1.42
C VAL A 74 -4.94 -4.13 2.19
N THR A 75 -5.87 -5.06 2.30
CA THR A 75 -5.64 -6.35 2.93
C THR A 75 -5.38 -7.38 1.85
N THR A 76 -4.21 -8.01 1.88
CA THR A 76 -3.84 -9.13 1.00
C THR A 76 -3.93 -10.45 1.76
N LYS A 77 -3.66 -11.59 1.12
CA LYS A 77 -3.66 -12.92 1.79
C LYS A 77 -2.71 -13.08 2.98
N ASN A 78 -1.75 -12.20 3.18
CA ASN A 78 -0.76 -12.31 4.26
C ASN A 78 -0.41 -10.99 4.93
N THR A 79 -0.75 -9.86 4.30
CA THR A 79 -0.25 -8.55 4.70
C THR A 79 -1.35 -7.50 4.60
N VAL A 80 -1.41 -6.62 5.59
CA VAL A 80 -2.25 -5.43 5.63
C VAL A 80 -1.36 -4.21 5.38
N TYR A 81 -1.63 -3.50 4.30
CA TYR A 81 -0.97 -2.24 3.97
C TYR A 81 -1.88 -1.07 4.34
N THR A 82 -1.33 -0.07 5.02
CA THR A 82 -2.00 1.22 5.24
C THR A 82 -1.24 2.28 4.48
N PHE A 83 -1.97 3.02 3.66
CA PHE A 83 -1.47 4.09 2.82
C PHE A 83 -2.11 5.41 3.25
N GLY A 84 -1.30 6.42 3.55
CA GLY A 84 -1.73 7.80 3.69
C GLY A 84 -1.79 8.47 2.31
N LYS A 85 -2.74 9.38 2.09
CA LYS A 85 -2.73 10.21 0.87
C LYS A 85 -1.46 11.07 0.90
N GLY A 86 -0.60 10.96 -0.11
CA GLY A 86 0.57 11.83 -0.19
C GLY A 86 0.10 13.28 -0.41
N ALA A 87 0.69 14.24 0.32
CA ALA A 87 0.57 15.64 -0.10
C ALA A 87 1.10 15.75 -1.54
N GLU A 88 0.36 16.43 -2.40
CA GLU A 88 0.76 16.74 -3.78
C GLU A 88 2.07 17.53 -3.79
#